data_AF-A0A841KUU0-F1
#
_entry.id   AF-A0A841KUU0-F1
#
_cell.length_a   1.000
_cell.length_b   1.000
_cell.length_c   1.000
_cell.angle_alpha   90.00
_cell.angle_beta   90.00
_cell.angle_gamma   90.00
#
_symmetry.space_group_name_H-M   'P 1'
#
loop_
_entity.id
_entity.type
_entity.pdbx_description
1 polymer ?
#
loop_
_entity_poly.entity_id
_entity_poly.type
_entity_poly.pdbx_seq_one_letter_code
_entity_poly.pdbx_strand_id
1 'polypeptide(L)'
;MLDERIYKEHYETILHMTRNLGIDTTDDCLRQELSSASKEVAVLREKILNMKASLHQKTNMDEFRHLQYDLEDAQALLDNLLHKLRTSDERYLCFKEYLRRNPKEIE
;
A
#
# COMPACT_ATOMS: atom_id res chain seq x y z
N MET A 1 -12.28 -11.90 -12.63
CA MET A 1 -11.01 -12.64 -12.76
C MET A 1 -9.89 -11.63 -12.60
N LEU A 2 -8.85 -11.96 -11.83
CA LEU A 2 -7.65 -11.13 -11.68
C LEU A 2 -6.96 -10.96 -13.05
N ASP A 3 -6.33 -9.81 -13.30
CA ASP A 3 -5.48 -9.62 -14.49
C ASP A 3 -4.34 -10.64 -14.46
N GLU A 4 -4.21 -11.42 -15.55
CA GLU A 4 -3.21 -12.48 -15.64
C GLU A 4 -1.77 -11.94 -15.55
N ARG A 5 -1.54 -10.67 -15.89
CA ARG A 5 -0.24 -10.02 -15.72
C ARG A 5 0.11 -9.87 -14.24
N ILE A 6 -0.85 -9.39 -13.44
CA ILE A 6 -0.69 -9.24 -11.99
C ILE A 6 -0.47 -10.60 -11.34
N TYR A 7 -1.23 -11.61 -11.78
CA TYR A 7 -1.05 -12.97 -11.28
C TYR A 7 0.38 -13.47 -11.55
N LYS A 8 0.88 -13.37 -12.78
CA LYS A 8 2.24 -13.81 -13.15
C LYS A 8 3.34 -13.06 -12.40
N GLU A 9 3.16 -11.76 -12.19
CA GLU A 9 4.13 -10.91 -11.50
C GLU A 9 4.33 -11.34 -10.04
N HIS A 10 3.24 -11.65 -9.33
CA HIS A 10 3.30 -11.93 -7.89
C HIS A 10 3.30 -13.43 -7.55
N TYR A 11 3.02 -14.31 -8.52
CA TYR A 11 2.85 -15.76 -8.32
C TYR A 11 4.01 -16.41 -7.56
N GLU A 12 5.25 -16.19 -8.00
CA GLU A 12 6.43 -16.81 -7.35
C GLU A 12 6.60 -16.35 -5.89
N THR A 13 6.28 -15.09 -5.61
CA THR A 13 6.31 -14.56 -4.24
C THR A 13 5.27 -15.26 -3.38
N ILE A 14 4.03 -15.35 -3.88
CA ILE A 14 2.94 -16.04 -3.17
C ILE A 14 3.26 -17.52 -2.95
N LEU A 15 3.73 -18.21 -3.98
CA LEU A 15 4.11 -19.62 -3.90
C LEU A 15 5.20 -19.84 -2.84
N HIS A 16 6.20 -18.96 -2.80
CA HIS A 16 7.26 -19.01 -1.80
C HIS A 16 6.74 -18.77 -0.38
N MET A 17 5.89 -17.77 -0.18
CA MET A 17 5.28 -17.48 1.12
C MET A 17 4.44 -18.66 1.61
N THR A 18 3.54 -19.16 0.77
CA THR A 18 2.66 -20.29 1.12
C THR A 18 3.47 -21.54 1.48
N ARG A 19 4.54 -21.85 0.73
CA ARG A 19 5.39 -23.02 1.00
C ARG A 19 6.19 -22.91 2.30
N ASN A 20 6.62 -21.70 2.66
CA ASN A 20 7.50 -21.51 3.81
C ASN A 20 6.75 -21.20 5.11
N LEU A 21 5.62 -20.49 5.01
CA LEU A 21 4.86 -19.98 6.14
C LEU A 21 3.55 -20.74 6.36
N GLY A 22 3.06 -21.45 5.35
CA GLY A 22 1.70 -21.99 5.31
C GLY A 22 0.68 -20.95 4.85
N ILE A 23 -0.51 -21.42 4.48
CA ILE A 23 -1.60 -20.58 3.95
C ILE A 23 -2.07 -19.55 4.98
N ASP A 24 -2.37 -19.98 6.20
CA ASP A 24 -2.95 -19.10 7.22
C ASP A 24 -2.00 -17.96 7.58
N THR A 25 -0.72 -18.29 7.84
CA THR A 25 0.31 -17.29 8.10
C THR A 25 0.51 -16.36 6.90
N THR A 26 0.42 -16.88 5.67
CA THR A 26 0.53 -16.06 4.46
C THR A 26 -0.65 -15.09 4.33
N ASP A 27 -1.88 -15.54 4.58
CA ASP A 27 -3.08 -14.69 4.60
C ASP A 27 -2.95 -13.59 5.64
N ASP A 28 -2.55 -13.94 6.87
CA ASP A 28 -2.34 -12.99 7.97
C ASP A 28 -1.26 -11.96 7.63
N CYS A 29 -0.12 -12.39 7.10
CA CYS A 29 0.95 -11.49 6.67
C CYS A 29 0.47 -10.50 5.59
N LEU A 30 -0.17 -10.99 4.53
CA LEU A 30 -0.64 -10.13 3.44
C LEU A 30 -1.73 -9.15 3.89
N ARG A 31 -2.65 -9.59 4.76
CA ARG A 31 -3.66 -8.72 5.37
C ARG A 31 -3.02 -7.65 6.25
N GLN A 32 -2.00 -8.01 7.03
CA GLN A 32 -1.28 -7.07 7.88
C GLN A 32 -0.52 -6.04 7.06
N GLU A 33 0.17 -6.46 5.98
CA GLU A 33 0.83 -5.56 5.04
C GLU A 33 -0.16 -4.56 4.44
N LEU A 34 -1.29 -5.05 3.91
CA LEU A 34 -2.33 -4.22 3.31
C LEU A 34 -2.92 -3.22 4.31
N SER A 35 -3.21 -3.67 5.54
CA SER A 35 -3.70 -2.84 6.63
C SER A 35 -2.69 -1.75 7.01
N SER A 36 -1.41 -2.11 7.09
CA SER A 36 -0.34 -1.18 7.47
C SER A 36 -0.13 -0.11 6.41
N ALA A 37 -0.04 -0.51 5.13
CA ALA A 37 0.07 0.43 4.02
C ALA A 37 -1.16 1.36 3.93
N SER A 38 -2.36 0.83 4.16
CA SER A 38 -3.59 1.62 4.17
C SER A 38 -3.58 2.70 5.27
N LYS A 39 -3.10 2.35 6.47
CA LYS A 39 -2.97 3.29 7.59
C LYS A 39 -1.93 4.37 7.30
N GLU A 40 -0.77 4.00 6.77
CA GLU A 40 0.28 4.94 6.38
C GLU A 40 -0.25 5.97 5.36
N VAL A 41 -0.99 5.52 4.33
CA VAL A 41 -1.64 6.39 3.34
C VAL A 41 -2.66 7.33 3.99
N ALA A 42 -3.51 6.81 4.88
CA ALA A 42 -4.54 7.60 5.55
C ALA A 42 -3.92 8.72 6.40
N VAL A 43 -2.93 8.39 7.23
CA VAL A 43 -2.23 9.34 8.10
C VAL A 43 -1.55 10.43 7.26
N LEU A 44 -0.88 10.06 6.17
CA LEU A 44 -0.18 11.05 5.34
C LEU A 44 -1.15 11.96 4.58
N ARG A 45 -2.28 11.43 4.10
CA ARG A 45 -3.34 12.24 3.48
C ARG A 45 -3.90 13.27 4.47
N GLU A 46 -4.14 12.87 5.71
CA GLU A 46 -4.58 13.79 6.76
C GLU A 46 -3.53 14.88 7.02
N LYS A 47 -2.25 14.51 7.12
CA LYS A 47 -1.14 15.47 7.28
C LYS A 47 -1.10 16.49 6.13
N ILE A 48 -1.24 16.03 4.88
CA ILE A 48 -1.28 16.89 3.69
C ILE A 48 -2.48 17.85 3.73
N LEU A 49 -3.67 17.37 4.14
CA LEU A 49 -4.85 18.23 4.29
C LEU A 49 -4.60 19.34 5.33
N ASN A 50 -3.99 18.99 6.46
CA ASN A 50 -3.63 19.95 7.52
C ASN A 50 -2.60 20.98 7.04
N MET A 51 -1.59 20.56 6.28
CA MET A 51 -0.61 21.48 5.65
C MET A 51 -1.29 22.44 4.66
N LYS A 52 -2.19 21.93 3.80
CA LYS A 52 -2.94 22.75 2.84
C LYS A 52 -3.85 23.77 3.53
N ALA A 53 -4.51 23.38 4.62
CA ALA A 53 -5.29 24.30 5.45
C ALA A 53 -4.41 25.39 6.08
N SER A 54 -3.21 25.00 6.56
CA SER A 54 -2.25 25.93 7.18
C SER A 54 -1.69 26.94 6.19
N LEU A 55 -1.47 26.57 4.92
CA LEU A 55 -1.01 27.49 3.86
C LEU A 55 -1.94 28.71 3.69
N HIS A 56 -3.25 28.53 3.88
CA HIS A 56 -4.23 29.61 3.71
C HIS A 56 -4.17 30.65 4.83
N GLN A 57 -3.49 30.35 5.94
CA GLN A 57 -3.40 31.21 7.12
C GLN A 57 -2.06 31.93 7.25
N LYS A 58 -1.07 31.60 6.40
CA LYS A 58 0.28 32.17 6.47
C LYS A 58 0.34 33.50 5.71
N THR A 59 0.78 34.54 6.42
CA THR A 59 1.05 35.88 5.85
C THR A 59 2.54 36.15 5.63
N ASN A 60 3.41 35.35 6.26
CA ASN A 60 4.85 35.41 6.09
C ASN A 60 5.28 34.58 4.87
N MET A 61 5.90 35.25 3.88
CA MET A 61 6.33 34.64 2.63
C MET A 61 7.42 33.57 2.78
N ASP A 62 8.24 33.65 3.83
CA ASP A 62 9.29 32.66 4.10
C ASP A 62 8.68 31.38 4.68
N GLU A 63 7.83 31.51 5.70
CA GLU A 63 7.04 30.40 6.25
C GLU A 63 6.14 29.75 5.20
N PHE A 64 5.59 30.56 4.29
CA PHE A 64 4.81 30.07 3.16
C PHE A 64 5.65 29.17 2.25
N ARG A 65 6.85 29.61 1.86
CA ARG A 65 7.75 28.81 1.01
C ARG A 65 8.19 27.53 1.71
N HIS A 66 8.56 27.59 2.98
CA HIS A 66 8.92 26.38 3.73
C HIS A 66 7.78 25.36 3.76
N LEU A 67 6.56 25.81 4.05
CA LEU A 67 5.40 24.94 4.07
C LEU A 67 5.03 24.40 2.66
N GLN A 68 5.32 25.14 1.60
CA GLN A 68 5.17 24.64 0.23
C GLN A 68 6.14 23.48 -0.05
N TYR A 69 7.42 23.62 0.31
CA TYR A 69 8.40 22.53 0.15
C TYR A 69 8.02 21.31 0.98
N ASP A 70 7.64 21.48 2.25
CA ASP A 70 7.18 20.39 3.10
C ASP A 70 5.96 19.65 2.50
N LEU A 71 5.07 20.41 1.84
CA LEU A 71 3.89 19.87 1.18
C LEU A 71 4.25 19.08 -0.09
N GLU A 72 5.23 19.55 -0.87
CA GLU A 72 5.75 18.84 -2.04
C GLU A 72 6.41 17.52 -1.63
N ASP A 73 7.26 17.53 -0.60
CA ASP A 73 7.89 16.33 -0.05
C ASP A 73 6.86 15.33 0.48
N ALA A 74 5.83 15.82 1.19
CA ALA A 74 4.74 14.98 1.67
C ALA A 74 3.94 14.35 0.53
N GLN A 75 3.72 15.07 -0.58
CA GLN A 75 3.05 14.53 -1.77
C GLN A 75 3.88 13.44 -2.44
N ALA A 76 5.19 13.64 -2.62
CA ALA A 76 6.08 12.62 -3.17
C ALA A 76 6.09 11.36 -2.29
N LEU A 77 6.10 11.52 -0.96
CA LEU A 77 5.98 10.39 -0.05
C LEU A 77 4.62 9.69 -0.18
N LEU A 78 3.54 10.43 -0.39
CA LEU A 78 2.21 9.86 -0.61
C LEU A 78 2.15 9.01 -1.87
N ASP A 79 2.75 9.46 -2.96
CA ASP A 79 2.80 8.68 -4.21
C ASP A 79 3.54 7.36 -4.01
N ASN A 80 4.65 7.35 -3.26
CA ASN A 80 5.36 6.13 -2.90
C ASN A 80 4.50 5.18 -2.05
N LEU A 81 3.78 5.71 -1.06
CA LEU A 81 2.88 4.91 -0.23
C LEU A 81 1.68 4.36 -1.00
N LEU A 82 1.14 5.13 -1.95
CA LEU A 82 0.08 4.65 -2.84
C LEU A 82 0.56 3.54 -3.76
N HIS A 83 1.80 3.63 -4.26
CA HIS A 83 2.42 2.54 -5.00
C HIS A 83 2.57 1.28 -4.14
N LYS A 84 3.10 1.42 -2.91
CA LYS A 84 3.22 0.33 -1.94
C LYS A 84 1.86 -0.32 -1.64
N LEU A 85 0.84 0.50 -1.37
CA LEU A 85 -0.53 0.03 -1.10
C LEU A 85 -1.08 -0.78 -2.28
N ARG A 86 -0.89 -0.27 -3.50
CA ARG A 86 -1.29 -0.98 -4.72
C ARG A 86 -0.59 -2.33 -4.85
N THR A 87 0.73 -2.39 -4.67
CA THR A 87 1.47 -3.65 -4.73
C THR A 87 0.99 -4.64 -3.67
N SER A 88 0.71 -4.19 -2.43
CA SER A 88 0.16 -5.06 -1.39
C SER A 88 -1.23 -5.58 -1.75
N ASP A 89 -2.10 -4.75 -2.33
CA ASP A 89 -3.43 -5.18 -2.80
C ASP A 89 -3.34 -6.21 -3.94
N GLU A 90 -2.48 -5.94 -4.93
CA GLU A 90 -2.22 -6.83 -6.05
C GLU A 90 -1.70 -8.21 -5.59
N ARG A 91 -0.77 -8.25 -4.63
CA ARG A 91 -0.29 -9.50 -4.01
C ARG A 91 -1.42 -10.24 -3.29
N TYR A 92 -2.24 -9.53 -2.54
CA TYR A 92 -3.35 -10.15 -1.82
C TYR A 92 -4.40 -10.75 -2.77
N LEU A 93 -4.70 -10.05 -3.86
CA LEU A 93 -5.56 -10.58 -4.92
C LEU A 93 -4.94 -11.80 -5.62
N CYS A 94 -3.62 -11.77 -5.87
CA CYS A 94 -2.89 -12.92 -6.42
C CYS A 94 -3.00 -14.14 -5.51
N PHE A 95 -2.84 -13.97 -4.19
CA PHE A 95 -3.01 -15.04 -3.22
C PHE A 95 -4.43 -15.65 -3.25
N LYS A 96 -5.47 -14.82 -3.29
CA LYS A 96 -6.85 -15.34 -3.43
C LYS A 96 -7.07 -16.13 -4.70
N GLU A 97 -6.52 -15.64 -5.80
CA GLU A 97 -6.59 -16.34 -7.09
C GLU A 97 -5.79 -17.64 -7.09
N TYR A 98 -4.63 -17.67 -6.42
CA TYR A 98 -3.81 -18.86 -6.21
C TYR A 98 -4.60 -19.95 -5.47
N LEU A 99 -5.24 -19.61 -4.35
CA LEU A 99 -6.08 -20.54 -3.59
C LEU A 99 -7.27 -21.05 -4.42
N ARG A 100 -7.89 -20.17 -5.21
CA ARG A 100 -8.98 -20.55 -6.13
C ARG A 100 -8.53 -21.56 -7.18
N ARG A 101 -7.30 -21.43 -7.69
CA ARG A 101 -6.70 -22.35 -8.67
C ARG A 101 -6.19 -23.65 -8.02
N ASN A 102 -5.87 -23.64 -6.73
CA ASN A 102 -5.28 -24.77 -5.99
C ASN A 102 -6.09 -25.14 -4.74
N PRO A 103 -7.35 -25.61 -4.88
CA PRO A 103 -8.24 -25.87 -3.74
C PRO A 103 -7.72 -26.96 -2.79
N LYS A 104 -6.85 -27.86 -3.26
CA LYS A 104 -6.28 -28.97 -2.47
C LYS A 104 -5.28 -28.51 -1.41
N GLU A 105 -4.79 -27.29 -1.48
CA GLU A 105 -3.85 -26.79 -0.46
C GLU A 105 -4.59 -26.25 0.78
N ILE A 106 -5.92 -26.08 0.70
CA ILE A 106 -6.78 -25.54 1.76
C ILE A 106 -7.25 -26.63 2.74
N GLU A 107 -7.07 -27.91 2.41
CA GLU A 107 -7.38 -29.08 3.25
C GLU A 107 -6.20 -29.49 4.15
#